data_AF-A0A8S1J529-F1
#
_entry.id   AF-A0A8S1J529-F1
#
_cell.length_a   1.000
_cell.length_b   1.000
_cell.length_c   1.000
_cell.angle_alpha   90.00
_cell.angle_beta   90.00
_cell.angle_gamma   90.00
#
_symmetry.space_group_name_H-M   'P 1'
#
loop_
_entity.id
_entity.type
_entity.pdbx_description
1 polymer ?
#
loop_
_entity_poly.entity_id
_entity_poly.type
_entity_poly.pdbx_seq_one_letter_code
_entity_poly.pdbx_strand_id
1 'polypeptide(L)'
;MIQCGFAGRTLDAWIGPYEGVGKVPASGWQPYQDTTFVTPAFSGYVSGHSTFSAAAAGALRLFFGEGYVAAKCRRIKEGESLFERKIEEGEEGFDAGLTDVPNQGPRTKGYAPATDVVLCWDTWEEAAEEAGISRLHGGIHIIADHEGKDMGFEIADMVYEKASALWN
;
A
#
# COMPACT_ATOMS: atom_id res chain seq x y z
N MET A 1 -2.26 -7.44 -16.96
CA MET A 1 -1.68 -6.60 -18.03
C MET A 1 -0.21 -6.93 -18.28
N ILE A 2 0.66 -6.87 -17.26
CA ILE A 2 2.12 -7.02 -17.44
C ILE A 2 2.51 -8.35 -18.10
N GLN A 3 2.03 -9.48 -17.56
CA GLN A 3 2.36 -10.81 -18.08
C GLN A 3 2.04 -10.99 -19.57
N CYS A 4 0.93 -10.41 -20.06
CA CYS A 4 0.53 -10.50 -21.45
C CYS A 4 1.16 -9.40 -22.32
N GLY A 5 1.15 -8.15 -21.86
CA GLY A 5 1.63 -6.98 -22.62
C GLY A 5 3.15 -6.94 -22.80
N PHE A 6 3.89 -7.63 -21.92
CA PHE A 6 5.34 -7.76 -22.00
C PHE A 6 5.79 -9.21 -22.18
N ALA A 7 4.92 -10.09 -22.67
CA ALA A 7 5.23 -11.50 -22.90
C ALA A 7 6.56 -11.67 -23.69
N GLY A 8 7.39 -12.61 -23.24
CA GLY A 8 8.72 -12.86 -23.82
C GLY A 8 9.81 -11.84 -23.44
N ARG A 9 9.50 -10.82 -22.63
CA ARG A 9 10.48 -9.86 -22.12
C ARG A 9 10.89 -10.18 -20.69
N THR A 10 12.05 -9.68 -20.29
CA THR A 10 12.55 -9.69 -18.91
C THR A 10 12.51 -8.28 -18.35
N LEU A 11 11.99 -8.13 -17.15
CA LEU A 11 11.80 -6.86 -16.44
C LEU A 11 12.74 -6.78 -15.25
N ASP A 12 13.12 -5.57 -14.84
CA ASP A 12 13.66 -5.32 -13.51
C ASP A 12 12.48 -5.08 -12.56
N ALA A 13 12.27 -5.98 -11.59
CA ALA A 13 11.19 -5.90 -10.62
C ALA A 13 11.54 -6.65 -9.33
N TRP A 14 10.67 -6.55 -8.32
CA TRP A 14 10.76 -7.42 -7.13
C TRP A 14 10.70 -8.89 -7.54
N ILE A 15 11.67 -9.68 -7.08
CA ILE A 15 11.81 -11.10 -7.47
C ILE A 15 11.34 -12.07 -6.39
N GLY A 16 10.68 -11.56 -5.36
CA GLY A 16 10.08 -12.34 -4.28
C GLY A 16 10.58 -11.95 -2.90
N PRO A 17 9.97 -12.51 -1.84
CA PRO A 17 10.27 -12.15 -0.46
C PRO A 17 11.75 -12.25 -0.16
N TYR A 18 12.30 -11.21 0.49
CA TYR A 18 13.69 -11.11 0.95
C TYR A 18 14.75 -11.02 -0.15
N GLU A 19 14.38 -11.11 -1.43
CA GLU A 19 15.35 -11.19 -2.54
C GLU A 19 15.62 -9.83 -3.22
N GLY A 20 14.78 -8.83 -2.94
CA GLY A 20 14.89 -7.50 -3.52
C GLY A 20 14.51 -7.46 -5.01
N VAL A 21 15.19 -6.60 -5.77
CA VAL A 21 14.92 -6.29 -7.17
C VAL A 21 15.95 -6.96 -8.09
N GLY A 22 15.45 -7.71 -9.06
CA GLY A 22 16.25 -8.46 -10.01
C GLY A 22 15.55 -8.62 -11.36
N LYS A 23 16.11 -9.49 -12.19
CA LYS A 23 15.58 -9.80 -13.52
C LYS A 23 14.50 -10.88 -13.41
N VAL A 24 13.27 -10.56 -13.78
CA VAL A 24 12.14 -11.51 -13.81
C VAL A 24 11.53 -11.57 -15.22
N PRO A 25 11.26 -12.77 -15.78
CA PRO A 25 10.44 -12.88 -16.98
C PRO A 25 9.08 -12.23 -16.74
N ALA A 26 8.58 -11.43 -17.67
CA ALA A 26 7.31 -10.73 -17.50
C ALA A 26 6.15 -11.68 -17.18
N SER A 27 6.18 -12.92 -17.70
CA SER A 27 5.21 -13.98 -17.42
C SER A 27 5.23 -14.48 -15.97
N GLY A 28 6.35 -14.33 -15.27
CA GLY A 28 6.51 -14.68 -13.85
C GLY A 28 6.45 -13.47 -12.92
N TRP A 29 6.22 -12.26 -13.44
CA TRP A 29 6.07 -11.07 -12.61
C TRP A 29 4.86 -11.18 -11.70
N GLN A 30 5.02 -10.74 -10.45
CA GLN A 30 3.98 -10.66 -9.44
C GLN A 30 4.01 -9.31 -8.70
N PRO A 31 2.86 -8.84 -8.21
CA PRO A 31 2.77 -7.67 -7.33
C PRO A 31 3.49 -7.89 -5.99
N TYR A 32 3.84 -6.80 -5.30
CA TYR A 32 4.40 -6.86 -3.94
C TYR A 32 3.26 -7.10 -2.94
N GLN A 33 3.06 -8.36 -2.57
CA GLN A 33 2.04 -8.82 -1.64
C GLN A 33 2.39 -10.23 -1.15
N ASP A 34 1.62 -10.74 -0.19
CA ASP A 34 1.70 -12.14 0.21
C ASP A 34 1.47 -13.06 -1.01
N THR A 35 2.33 -14.07 -1.16
CA THR A 35 2.28 -15.03 -2.28
C THR A 35 0.98 -15.85 -2.33
N THR A 36 0.27 -15.94 -1.21
CA THR A 36 -1.03 -16.62 -1.09
C THR A 36 -2.22 -15.70 -1.32
N PHE A 37 -1.99 -14.38 -1.36
CA PHE A 37 -3.06 -13.41 -1.55
C PHE A 37 -3.36 -13.24 -3.04
N VAL A 38 -4.53 -13.71 -3.46
CA VAL A 38 -5.00 -13.49 -4.83
C VAL A 38 -5.48 -12.06 -4.99
N THR A 39 -5.10 -11.42 -6.11
CA THR A 39 -5.68 -10.13 -6.49
C THR A 39 -7.21 -10.26 -6.48
N PRO A 40 -7.94 -9.34 -5.82
CA PRO A 40 -9.38 -9.48 -5.65
C PRO A 40 -10.13 -9.67 -6.98
N ALA A 41 -11.19 -10.47 -6.97
CA ALA A 41 -11.96 -10.85 -8.16
C ALA A 41 -12.96 -9.76 -8.62
N PHE A 42 -12.49 -8.52 -8.76
CA PHE A 42 -13.24 -7.40 -9.32
C PHE A 42 -12.36 -6.53 -10.23
N SER A 43 -12.98 -5.64 -11.01
CA SER A 43 -12.28 -4.78 -11.97
C SER A 43 -11.26 -3.87 -11.27
N GLY A 44 -10.07 -3.73 -11.85
CA GLY A 44 -9.01 -2.85 -11.35
C GLY A 44 -9.24 -1.35 -11.56
N TYR A 45 -10.34 -0.96 -12.21
CA TYR A 45 -10.78 0.42 -12.40
C TYR A 45 -12.24 0.56 -11.96
N VAL A 46 -12.61 1.56 -11.13
CA VAL A 46 -11.71 2.50 -10.41
C VAL A 46 -11.11 1.85 -9.16
N SER A 47 -10.11 2.50 -8.55
CA SER A 47 -9.51 2.01 -7.30
C SER A 47 -10.44 2.18 -6.10
N GLY A 48 -10.99 1.06 -5.60
CA GLY A 48 -11.89 1.07 -4.45
C GLY A 48 -11.23 1.57 -3.16
N HIS A 49 -9.95 1.23 -2.92
CA HIS A 49 -9.23 1.73 -1.75
C HIS A 49 -9.13 3.26 -1.78
N SER A 50 -8.77 3.81 -2.94
CA SER A 50 -8.67 5.25 -3.18
C SER A 50 -10.01 5.96 -3.01
N THR A 51 -11.12 5.35 -3.47
CA THR A 51 -12.47 5.87 -3.24
C THR A 51 -12.87 5.85 -1.78
N PHE A 52 -12.71 4.73 -1.07
CA PHE A 52 -13.12 4.64 0.33
C PHE A 52 -12.29 5.52 1.24
N SER A 53 -10.96 5.60 1.03
CA SER A 53 -10.10 6.47 1.83
C SER A 53 -10.43 7.95 1.61
N ALA A 54 -10.63 8.37 0.35
CA ALA A 54 -11.01 9.75 0.04
C ALA A 54 -12.40 10.11 0.57
N ALA A 55 -13.38 9.22 0.44
CA ALA A 55 -14.72 9.44 1.01
C ALA A 55 -14.68 9.58 2.53
N ALA A 56 -13.91 8.73 3.22
CA ALA A 56 -13.72 8.84 4.65
C ALA A 56 -13.01 10.15 5.03
N ALA A 57 -11.93 10.51 4.32
CA ALA A 57 -11.18 11.73 4.58
C ALA A 57 -12.03 12.99 4.36
N GLY A 58 -12.78 13.07 3.26
CA GLY A 58 -13.69 14.17 2.99
C GLY A 58 -14.76 14.30 4.07
N ALA A 59 -15.38 13.19 4.49
CA ALA A 59 -16.39 13.23 5.55
C ALA A 59 -15.78 13.71 6.89
N LEU A 60 -14.62 13.18 7.27
CA LEU A 60 -13.91 13.61 8.48
C LEU A 60 -13.54 15.09 8.42
N ARG A 61 -13.07 15.59 7.26
CA ARG A 61 -12.78 17.01 7.05
C ARG A 61 -14.03 17.88 7.23
N LEU A 62 -15.16 17.48 6.64
CA LEU A 62 -16.40 18.25 6.71
C LEU A 62 -16.99 18.30 8.14
N PHE A 63 -16.87 17.23 8.92
CA PHE A 63 -17.37 17.18 10.30
C PHE A 63 -16.41 17.77 11.33
N PHE A 64 -15.10 17.59 11.17
CA PHE A 64 -14.10 17.85 12.22
C PHE A 64 -13.03 18.87 11.83
N GLY A 65 -13.04 19.37 10.59
CA GLY A 65 -12.03 20.28 10.06
C GLY A 65 -10.84 19.56 9.44
N GLU A 66 -9.91 20.33 8.87
CA GLU A 66 -8.83 19.83 8.01
C GLU A 66 -7.78 18.99 8.73
N GLY A 67 -7.56 19.26 10.01
CA GLY A 67 -6.50 18.63 10.80
C GLY A 67 -6.91 17.30 11.42
N TYR A 68 -5.93 16.40 11.52
CA TYR A 68 -6.05 15.23 12.38
C TYR A 68 -6.19 15.65 13.86
N VAL A 69 -7.26 15.18 14.52
CA VAL A 69 -7.47 15.38 15.96
C VAL A 69 -6.74 14.29 16.79
N ALA A 70 -6.28 13.21 16.16
CA ALA A 70 -5.62 12.06 16.79
C ALA A 70 -4.09 12.03 16.56
N ALA A 71 -3.42 10.96 17.00
CA ALA A 71 -1.98 10.79 16.84
C ALA A 71 -1.58 10.81 15.35
N LYS A 72 -0.96 11.93 14.94
CA LYS A 72 -0.55 12.22 13.55
C LYS A 72 0.46 11.24 12.96
N CYS A 73 1.23 10.58 13.82
CA CYS A 73 2.34 9.75 13.41
C CYS A 73 2.21 8.33 13.93
N ARG A 74 2.55 7.36 13.08
CA ARG A 74 2.71 5.95 13.44
C ARG A 74 4.17 5.54 13.22
N ARG A 75 4.76 4.94 14.25
CA ARG A 75 6.03 4.23 14.12
C ARG A 75 5.77 2.76 13.77
N ILE A 76 6.46 2.28 12.75
CA ILE A 76 6.59 0.88 12.35
C ILE A 76 8.03 0.49 12.68
N LYS A 77 8.23 -0.54 13.49
CA LYS A 77 9.59 -0.91 13.91
C LYS A 77 10.33 -1.65 12.80
N GLU A 78 11.65 -1.63 12.91
CA GLU A 78 12.53 -2.53 12.16
C GLU A 78 11.99 -3.98 12.12
N GLY A 79 11.94 -4.56 10.93
CA GLY A 79 11.54 -5.95 10.73
C GLY A 79 10.06 -6.28 10.92
N GLU A 80 9.16 -5.31 11.10
CA GLU A 80 7.72 -5.54 11.31
C GLU A 80 6.90 -5.69 10.01
N SER A 81 7.52 -5.80 8.82
CA SER A 81 6.77 -6.09 7.58
C SER A 81 6.03 -7.42 7.69
N LEU A 82 4.80 -7.49 7.20
CA LEU A 82 4.07 -8.76 7.13
C LEU A 82 4.64 -9.73 6.09
N PHE A 83 5.29 -9.22 5.05
CA PHE A 83 5.76 -10.04 3.93
C PHE A 83 7.25 -10.40 4.04
N GLU A 84 8.02 -9.54 4.68
CA GLU A 84 9.47 -9.65 4.79
C GLU A 84 9.89 -9.35 6.24
N ARG A 85 9.23 -9.97 7.23
CA ARG A 85 9.54 -9.75 8.64
C ARG A 85 10.96 -10.18 8.99
N LYS A 86 11.55 -9.57 10.01
CA LYS A 86 12.72 -10.14 10.68
C LYS A 86 12.32 -11.47 11.32
N ILE A 87 13.12 -12.50 11.09
CA ILE A 87 12.97 -13.83 11.70
C ILE A 87 14.31 -14.19 12.31
N GLU A 88 14.32 -14.48 13.61
CA GLU A 88 15.54 -14.76 14.36
C GLU A 88 15.79 -16.27 14.50
N GLU A 89 17.02 -16.64 14.86
CA GLU A 89 17.41 -18.04 15.03
C GLU A 89 16.49 -18.74 16.04
N GLY A 90 15.92 -19.88 15.62
CA GLY A 90 14.97 -20.67 16.43
C GLY A 90 13.50 -20.35 16.16
N GLU A 91 13.17 -19.35 15.34
CA GLU A 91 11.81 -19.11 14.86
C GLU A 91 11.50 -19.91 13.58
N GLU A 92 10.21 -20.18 13.34
CA GLU A 92 9.77 -20.81 12.10
C GLU A 92 10.03 -19.90 10.89
N GLY A 93 10.65 -20.46 9.84
CA GLY A 93 10.99 -19.71 8.63
C GLY A 93 12.34 -18.98 8.69
N PHE A 94 13.14 -19.18 9.74
CA PHE A 94 14.49 -18.63 9.84
C PHE A 94 15.41 -19.12 8.71
N ASP A 95 16.06 -18.18 8.03
CA ASP A 95 17.14 -18.44 7.07
C ASP A 95 18.30 -17.44 7.29
N ALA A 96 19.46 -17.99 7.66
CA ALA A 96 20.61 -17.21 8.09
C ALA A 96 21.22 -16.41 6.93
N GLY A 97 21.39 -15.11 7.14
CA GLY A 97 21.83 -14.16 6.12
C GLY A 97 20.74 -13.73 5.15
N LEU A 98 19.47 -14.10 5.40
CA LEU A 98 18.31 -13.72 4.59
C LEU A 98 17.22 -13.08 5.43
N THR A 99 16.75 -13.74 6.49
CA THR A 99 15.62 -13.26 7.31
C THR A 99 16.05 -12.53 8.57
N ASP A 100 17.35 -12.58 8.91
CA ASP A 100 17.96 -11.99 10.11
C ASP A 100 18.86 -10.80 9.80
N VAL A 101 19.03 -10.45 8.52
CA VAL A 101 19.77 -9.26 8.06
C VAL A 101 18.85 -8.23 7.41
N PRO A 102 19.06 -6.92 7.66
CA PRO A 102 18.23 -5.88 7.08
C PRO A 102 18.52 -5.73 5.59
N ASN A 103 17.47 -5.43 4.81
CA ASN A 103 17.63 -4.98 3.43
C ASN A 103 18.39 -3.63 3.40
N GLN A 104 19.45 -3.51 2.60
CA GLN A 104 20.31 -2.31 2.51
C GLN A 104 20.10 -1.51 1.22
N GLY A 105 19.08 -1.85 0.43
CA GLY A 105 18.74 -1.18 -0.82
C GLY A 105 18.02 -2.09 -1.83
N PRO A 106 17.54 -1.53 -2.94
CA PRO A 106 16.60 -2.21 -3.83
C PRO A 106 17.05 -3.58 -4.33
N ARG A 107 18.35 -3.82 -4.54
CA ARG A 107 18.90 -5.09 -5.07
C ARG A 107 19.62 -5.92 -4.01
N THR A 108 19.32 -5.68 -2.74
CA THR A 108 19.91 -6.41 -1.63
C THR A 108 18.89 -7.33 -1.02
N LYS A 109 19.40 -8.43 -0.44
CA LYS A 109 18.58 -9.35 0.32
C LYS A 109 18.38 -8.86 1.74
N GLY A 110 17.29 -9.29 2.39
CA GLY A 110 17.05 -8.98 3.79
C GLY A 110 15.60 -8.69 4.11
N TYR A 111 15.29 -8.62 5.41
CA TYR A 111 13.98 -8.22 5.91
C TYR A 111 13.70 -6.72 5.69
N ALA A 112 12.44 -6.35 5.83
CA ALA A 112 11.95 -4.98 5.79
C ALA A 112 10.98 -4.69 6.97
N PRO A 113 10.85 -3.42 7.40
CA PRO A 113 11.75 -2.32 7.08
C PRO A 113 13.13 -2.54 7.74
N ALA A 114 14.17 -2.01 7.11
CA ALA A 114 15.56 -2.15 7.56
C ALA A 114 15.89 -1.37 8.84
N THR A 115 15.02 -0.44 9.22
CA THR A 115 15.09 0.38 10.42
C THR A 115 13.68 0.86 10.77
N ASP A 116 13.51 1.50 11.93
CA ASP A 116 12.24 2.12 12.30
C ASP A 116 11.79 3.13 11.22
N VAL A 117 10.55 2.99 10.75
CA VAL A 117 9.89 3.92 9.84
C VAL A 117 8.84 4.70 10.62
N VAL A 118 8.80 6.02 10.42
CA VAL A 118 7.77 6.88 10.99
C VAL A 118 6.96 7.48 9.84
N LEU A 119 5.68 7.15 9.79
CA LEU A 119 4.72 7.74 8.85
C LEU A 119 3.90 8.80 9.60
N CYS A 120 3.74 9.97 9.00
CA CYS A 120 3.04 11.10 9.60
C CYS A 120 2.18 11.81 8.56
N TRP A 121 0.98 12.22 8.96
CA TRP A 121 0.08 13.01 8.13
C TRP A 121 -0.48 14.19 8.94
N ASP A 122 -0.54 15.35 8.33
CA ASP A 122 -1.12 16.54 8.94
C ASP A 122 -2.62 16.66 8.66
N THR A 123 -3.07 16.15 7.50
CA THR A 123 -4.47 16.19 7.06
C THR A 123 -5.05 14.81 6.75
N TRP A 124 -6.38 14.71 6.79
CA TRP A 124 -7.11 13.51 6.37
C TRP A 124 -6.81 13.15 4.90
N GLU A 125 -6.65 14.16 4.06
CA GLU A 125 -6.44 14.01 2.62
C GLU A 125 -5.05 13.47 2.31
N GLU A 126 -4.02 13.89 3.05
CA GLU A 126 -2.67 13.31 2.93
C GLU A 126 -2.64 11.83 3.29
N ALA A 127 -3.33 11.44 4.38
CA ALA A 127 -3.45 10.03 4.75
C ALA A 127 -4.20 9.21 3.69
N ALA A 128 -5.26 9.79 3.08
CA ALA A 128 -5.99 9.16 1.99
C ALA A 128 -5.17 9.07 0.69
N GLU A 129 -4.33 10.07 0.41
CA GLU A 129 -3.37 10.06 -0.70
C GLU A 129 -2.38 8.91 -0.57
N GLU A 130 -1.72 8.77 0.58
CA GLU A 130 -0.76 7.69 0.79
C GLU A 130 -1.45 6.31 0.73
N ALA A 131 -2.67 6.20 1.25
CA ALA A 131 -3.47 4.97 1.12
C ALA A 131 -3.74 4.61 -0.35
N GLY A 132 -4.01 5.60 -1.21
CA GLY A 132 -4.18 5.39 -2.65
C GLY A 132 -2.87 5.00 -3.34
N ILE A 133 -1.81 5.79 -3.16
CA ILE A 133 -0.48 5.53 -3.75
C ILE A 133 0.08 4.17 -3.34
N SER A 134 -0.23 3.69 -2.13
CA SER A 134 0.18 2.37 -1.65
C SER A 134 -0.23 1.23 -2.60
N ARG A 135 -1.30 1.41 -3.38
CA ARG A 135 -1.78 0.41 -4.33
C ARG A 135 -0.93 0.33 -5.60
N LEU A 136 -0.32 1.44 -5.99
CA LEU A 136 0.71 1.49 -7.04
C LEU A 136 1.98 0.80 -6.55
N HIS A 137 2.41 1.09 -5.31
CA HIS A 137 3.58 0.44 -4.71
C HIS A 137 3.39 -1.07 -4.56
N GLY A 138 2.19 -1.51 -4.18
CA GLY A 138 1.81 -2.93 -4.14
C GLY A 138 1.67 -3.57 -5.53
N GLY A 139 1.68 -2.79 -6.62
CA GLY A 139 1.58 -3.32 -7.98
C GLY A 139 0.19 -3.82 -8.38
N ILE A 140 -0.87 -3.37 -7.72
CA ILE A 140 -2.25 -3.89 -7.88
C ILE A 140 -3.24 -2.86 -8.41
N HIS A 141 -2.85 -1.60 -8.51
CA HIS A 141 -3.55 -0.59 -9.31
C HIS A 141 -2.61 0.05 -10.34
N ILE A 142 -3.22 0.59 -11.39
CA ILE A 142 -2.59 1.52 -12.35
C ILE A 142 -2.92 2.95 -11.93
N ILE A 143 -2.57 3.96 -12.74
CA ILE A 143 -2.97 5.39 -12.57
C ILE A 143 -4.50 5.52 -12.74
N ALA A 144 -5.24 4.97 -11.78
CA ALA A 144 -6.69 4.95 -11.62
C ALA A 144 -7.06 5.34 -10.18
N ASP A 145 -6.05 5.72 -9.39
CA ASP A 145 -6.21 6.17 -8.01
C ASP A 145 -6.75 7.60 -7.95
N HIS A 146 -6.42 8.45 -8.93
CA HIS A 146 -6.92 9.83 -8.98
C HIS A 146 -8.43 9.85 -9.20
N GLU A 147 -8.95 9.13 -10.19
CA GLU A 147 -10.39 9.07 -10.48
C GLU A 147 -11.16 8.41 -9.32
N GLY A 148 -10.55 7.43 -8.67
CA GLY A 148 -11.10 6.83 -7.45
C GLY A 148 -11.23 7.86 -6.33
N LYS A 149 -10.22 8.71 -6.13
CA LYS A 149 -10.21 9.77 -5.10
C LYS A 149 -11.24 10.86 -5.38
N ASP A 150 -11.29 11.36 -6.61
CA ASP A 150 -12.24 12.40 -7.02
C ASP A 150 -13.68 11.94 -6.74
N MET A 151 -14.01 10.72 -7.16
CA MET A 151 -15.31 10.09 -6.86
C MET A 151 -15.54 9.93 -5.35
N GLY A 152 -14.49 9.62 -4.58
CA GLY A 152 -14.59 9.52 -3.12
C GLY A 152 -14.97 10.85 -2.46
N PHE A 153 -14.38 11.97 -2.90
CA PHE A 153 -14.73 13.28 -2.37
C PHE A 153 -16.15 13.72 -2.72
N GLU A 154 -16.64 13.42 -3.93
CA GLU A 154 -18.06 13.64 -4.28
C GLU A 154 -18.99 12.83 -3.35
N ILE A 155 -18.62 11.58 -3.04
CA ILE A 155 -19.37 10.75 -2.08
C ILE A 155 -19.36 11.37 -0.69
N ALA A 156 -18.23 11.92 -0.24
CA ALA A 156 -18.14 12.58 1.06
C ALA A 156 -19.12 13.75 1.17
N ASP A 157 -19.22 14.59 0.14
CA ASP A 157 -20.15 15.73 0.10
C ASP A 157 -21.61 15.23 0.20
N MET A 158 -21.98 14.22 -0.60
CA MET A 158 -23.32 13.62 -0.55
C MET A 158 -23.67 13.02 0.83
N VAL A 159 -22.70 12.33 1.46
CA VAL A 159 -22.88 11.75 2.80
C VAL A 159 -23.05 12.85 3.84
N TYR A 160 -22.22 13.89 3.79
CA TYR A 160 -22.28 15.01 4.73
C TYR A 160 -23.60 15.79 4.61
N GLU A 161 -24.04 16.09 3.39
CA GLU A 161 -25.33 16.74 3.14
C GLU A 161 -26.49 15.91 3.70
N LYS A 162 -26.49 14.60 3.41
CA LYS A 162 -27.55 13.70 3.87
C LYS A 162 -27.59 13.59 5.39
N ALA A 163 -26.43 13.45 6.03
CA ALA A 163 -26.33 13.38 7.48
C ALA A 163 -26.77 14.70 8.13
N SER A 164 -26.29 15.84 7.64
CA SER A 164 -26.66 17.15 8.16
C SER A 164 -28.17 17.41 8.08
N ALA A 165 -28.84 16.92 7.03
CA ALA A 165 -30.30 17.02 6.89
C ALA A 165 -31.09 16.14 7.90
N LEU A 166 -30.47 15.11 8.48
CA LEU A 166 -31.11 14.21 9.45
C LEU A 166 -30.88 14.63 10.91
N TRP A 167 -29.81 15.36 11.18
CA TRP A 167 -29.39 15.76 12.53
C TRP A 167 -29.45 17.28 12.79
N ASN A 168 -30.15 18.02 11.93
CA ASN A 168 -30.53 19.42 12.16
C ASN A 168 -31.89 19.54 12.87
#